data_AF-A0A4Z1HBZ4-F1
#
_entry.id   AF-A0A4Z1HBZ4-F1
#
_cell.length_a   1.000
_cell.length_b   1.000
_cell.length_c   1.000
_cell.angle_alpha   90.00
_cell.angle_beta   90.00
_cell.angle_gamma   90.00
#
_symmetry.space_group_name_H-M   'P 1'
#
loop_
_entity.id
_entity.type
_entity.pdbx_description
1 polymer ?
#
loop_
_entity_poly.entity_id
_entity_poly.type
_entity_poly.pdbx_seq_one_letter_code
_entity_poly.pdbx_strand_id
1 'polypeptide(L)'
;MSPFYAYAIQIVSSTTSSYQTGGGNYVITFTTRDVADEWWRAITDAAKTDQQYKEITRVTIQHYTYSNSKINIASTITPPNKAQSFYDKVFFTPFSGSLSVIPTRTLTDHVSRKTYFIRSAVSPTTFWYVNSKKNVVTSQTRRTRFRISFADNDKDKSNNIMIDTDGIKITLAYEDWCRDNSTSIFAQADGTLSVQKNGTNFKFRDFKEGTFEMKEIATVMGDDCGDDGKAVVKTTEGEVWELV
;
A
#
# COMPACT_ATOMS: atom_id res chain seq x y z
N MET A 1 15.75 4.45 9.90
CA MET A 1 14.28 4.30 9.84
C MET A 1 13.68 5.36 10.74
N SER A 2 12.65 6.07 10.28
CA SER A 2 12.00 7.11 11.07
C SER A 2 10.63 6.63 11.54
N PRO A 3 10.26 6.91 12.81
CA PRO A 3 8.94 6.55 13.32
C PRO A 3 7.83 7.18 12.48
N PHE A 4 6.71 6.48 12.42
CA PHE A 4 5.48 6.93 11.79
C PHE A 4 4.44 7.22 12.87
N TYR A 5 3.76 8.36 12.77
CA TYR A 5 2.82 8.83 13.78
C TYR A 5 1.43 8.97 13.18
N ALA A 6 0.43 8.61 13.98
CA ALA A 6 -0.97 8.83 13.67
C ALA A 6 -1.75 9.25 14.91
N TYR A 7 -2.91 9.87 14.70
CA TYR A 7 -3.88 10.12 15.75
C TYR A 7 -4.93 9.00 15.79
N ALA A 8 -5.35 8.62 16.98
CA ALA A 8 -6.59 7.91 17.20
C ALA A 8 -7.53 8.77 18.05
N ILE A 9 -8.65 9.17 17.45
CA ILE A 9 -9.64 10.04 18.08
C ILE A 9 -10.84 9.20 18.49
N GLN A 10 -11.23 9.32 19.75
CA GLN A 10 -12.43 8.66 20.25
C GLN A 10 -13.67 9.39 19.72
N ILE A 11 -14.59 8.65 19.11
CA ILE A 11 -15.93 9.15 18.77
C ILE A 11 -16.81 8.89 20.00
N VAL A 12 -17.28 9.97 20.64
CA VAL A 12 -18.22 9.89 21.76
C VAL A 12 -19.63 9.79 21.20
N SER A 13 -20.33 8.68 21.45
CA SER A 13 -21.77 8.65 21.23
C SER A 13 -22.46 9.47 22.32
N SER A 14 -23.44 10.28 21.93
CA SER A 14 -24.17 11.24 22.78
C SER A 14 -24.95 10.61 23.96
N THR A 15 -24.88 9.30 24.17
CA THR A 15 -25.70 8.55 25.11
C THR A 15 -24.94 7.90 26.27
N THR A 16 -23.61 8.02 26.34
CA THR A 16 -22.82 7.31 27.37
C THR A 16 -22.24 8.27 28.40
N SER A 17 -22.73 8.19 29.64
CA SER A 17 -22.26 9.00 30.78
C SER A 17 -20.76 8.81 31.03
N SER A 18 -20.10 9.92 31.39
CA SER A 18 -18.66 10.18 31.51
C SER A 18 -17.86 9.39 32.55
N TYR A 19 -18.17 8.12 32.80
CA TYR A 19 -17.51 7.30 33.84
C TYR A 19 -16.85 6.01 33.33
N GLN A 20 -16.50 5.92 32.05
CA GLN A 20 -15.60 4.85 31.58
C GLN A 20 -14.14 5.28 31.64
N THR A 21 -13.50 4.91 32.75
CA THR A 21 -12.06 4.94 32.97
C THR A 21 -11.35 4.05 31.96
N GLY A 22 -10.74 4.63 30.92
CA GLY A 22 -9.79 3.92 30.05
C GLY A 22 -9.83 4.29 28.57
N GLY A 23 -10.79 5.12 28.13
CA GLY A 23 -10.85 5.64 26.76
C GLY A 23 -10.37 7.08 26.69
N GLY A 24 -9.59 7.42 25.67
CA GLY A 24 -9.13 8.77 25.40
C GLY A 24 -8.49 8.86 24.01
N ASN A 25 -8.16 10.07 23.58
CA ASN A 25 -7.44 10.20 22.32
C ASN A 25 -5.99 9.69 22.50
N TYR A 26 -5.44 9.09 21.45
CA TYR A 26 -4.07 8.58 21.46
C TYR A 26 -3.24 9.16 20.31
N VAL A 27 -1.98 9.43 20.59
CA VAL A 27 -0.95 9.43 19.55
C VAL A 27 -0.47 8.00 19.42
N ILE A 28 -0.62 7.42 18.23
CA ILE A 28 -0.05 6.13 17.90
C ILE A 28 1.33 6.36 17.30
N THR A 29 2.34 5.74 17.88
CA THR A 29 3.71 5.71 17.33
C THR A 29 3.99 4.31 16.80
N PHE A 30 4.32 4.23 15.52
CA PHE A 30 4.76 3.01 14.84
C PHE A 30 6.25 3.13 14.55
N THR A 31 6.99 2.01 14.66
CA THR A 31 8.43 2.00 14.33
C THR A 31 8.70 2.38 12.87
N THR A 32 7.80 1.99 11.96
CA THR A 32 7.81 2.39 10.54
C THR A 32 6.37 2.56 10.04
N ARG A 33 6.22 3.13 8.85
CA ARG A 33 4.93 3.14 8.13
C ARG A 33 4.44 1.71 7.85
N ASP A 34 5.33 0.81 7.49
CA ASP A 34 4.97 -0.57 7.13
C ASP A 34 4.31 -1.28 8.31
N VAL A 35 4.84 -1.06 9.52
CA VAL A 35 4.22 -1.57 10.75
C VAL A 35 2.81 -0.98 10.97
N ALA A 36 2.56 0.27 10.59
CA ALA A 36 1.22 0.85 10.66
C ALA A 36 0.23 0.19 9.70
N ASP A 37 0.68 -0.12 8.48
CA ASP A 37 -0.12 -0.81 7.47
C ASP A 37 -0.36 -2.29 7.84
N GLU A 38 0.63 -2.97 8.40
CA GLU A 38 0.52 -4.32 8.96
C GLU A 38 -0.43 -4.38 10.16
N TRP A 39 -0.30 -3.44 11.11
CA TRP A 39 -1.21 -3.35 12.26
C TRP A 39 -2.64 -3.11 11.79
N TRP A 40 -2.84 -2.15 10.87
CA TRP A 40 -4.16 -1.89 10.30
C TRP A 40 -4.74 -3.12 9.59
N ARG A 41 -3.91 -3.86 8.85
CA ARG A 41 -4.33 -5.12 8.24
C ARG A 41 -4.84 -6.10 9.29
N ALA A 42 -4.10 -6.29 10.39
CA ALA A 42 -4.52 -7.17 11.48
C ALA A 42 -5.87 -6.73 12.10
N ILE A 43 -6.11 -5.43 12.25
CA ILE A 43 -7.41 -4.89 12.71
C ILE A 43 -8.52 -5.24 11.70
N THR A 44 -8.30 -5.01 10.41
CA THR A 44 -9.32 -5.31 9.38
C THR A 44 -9.63 -6.80 9.26
N ASP A 45 -8.64 -7.67 9.45
CA ASP A 45 -8.84 -9.12 9.43
C ASP A 45 -9.55 -9.59 10.71
N ALA A 46 -9.22 -9.04 11.89
CA ALA A 46 -9.94 -9.32 13.14
C ALA A 46 -11.42 -8.94 13.03
N ALA A 47 -11.72 -7.81 12.40
CA ALA A 47 -13.08 -7.30 12.16
C ALA A 47 -13.97 -8.24 11.32
N LYS A 48 -13.39 -9.20 10.60
CA LYS A 48 -14.15 -10.25 9.88
C LYS A 48 -14.80 -11.26 10.85
N THR A 49 -14.15 -11.51 11.98
CA THR A 49 -14.58 -12.51 12.97
C THR A 49 -15.11 -11.90 14.26
N ASP A 50 -14.78 -10.64 14.55
CA ASP A 50 -15.08 -9.98 15.81
C ASP A 50 -15.59 -8.55 15.58
N GLN A 51 -16.85 -8.32 15.94
CA GLN A 51 -17.54 -7.06 15.65
C GLN A 51 -16.94 -5.86 16.39
N GLN A 52 -16.24 -6.05 17.50
CA GLN A 52 -15.65 -4.93 18.24
C GLN A 52 -14.60 -4.19 17.40
N TYR A 53 -13.87 -4.89 16.53
CA TYR A 53 -12.82 -4.30 15.69
C TYR A 53 -13.40 -3.44 14.55
N LYS A 54 -14.69 -3.61 14.19
CA LYS A 54 -15.37 -2.74 13.20
C LYS A 54 -15.59 -1.32 13.71
N GLU A 55 -15.49 -1.11 15.02
CA GLU A 55 -15.58 0.23 15.61
C GLU A 55 -14.32 1.06 15.39
N ILE A 56 -13.22 0.45 14.93
CA ILE A 56 -11.99 1.16 14.59
C ILE A 56 -12.02 1.46 13.08
N THR A 57 -11.91 2.73 12.72
CA THR A 57 -11.92 3.19 11.32
C THR A 57 -10.63 3.95 11.02
N ARG A 58 -9.97 3.64 9.90
CA ARG A 58 -8.87 4.44 9.35
C ARG A 58 -9.47 5.49 8.43
N VAL A 59 -9.44 6.75 8.87
CA VAL A 59 -9.93 7.91 8.08
C VAL A 59 -8.86 8.34 7.09
N THR A 60 -7.61 8.40 7.52
CA THR A 60 -6.41 8.60 6.68
C THR A 60 -5.26 7.77 7.24
N ILE A 61 -4.12 7.73 6.53
CA ILE A 61 -2.89 7.05 7.00
C ILE A 61 -2.44 7.55 8.38
N GLN A 62 -2.71 8.81 8.71
CA GLN A 62 -2.31 9.44 9.98
C GLN A 62 -3.49 9.71 10.92
N HIS A 63 -4.70 9.21 10.61
CA HIS A 63 -5.89 9.48 11.39
C HIS A 63 -6.82 8.26 11.45
N TYR A 64 -7.02 7.77 12.66
CA TYR A 64 -7.94 6.71 13.02
C TYR A 64 -9.01 7.28 13.95
N THR A 65 -10.19 6.69 13.90
CA THR A 65 -11.27 6.95 14.84
C THR A 65 -11.74 5.65 15.48
N TYR A 66 -12.22 5.70 16.71
CA TYR A 66 -12.75 4.51 17.36
C TYR A 66 -13.87 4.79 18.36
N SER A 67 -14.73 3.80 18.63
CA SER A 67 -15.78 3.85 19.66
C SER A 67 -15.35 3.09 20.91
N ASN A 68 -15.11 3.81 22.01
CA ASN A 68 -14.68 3.20 23.28
C ASN A 68 -15.79 2.40 23.98
N SER A 69 -17.03 2.44 23.46
CA SER A 69 -18.13 1.64 24.03
C SER A 69 -17.96 0.14 23.81
N LYS A 70 -17.13 -0.28 22.84
CA LYS A 70 -16.90 -1.70 22.52
C LYS A 70 -15.44 -2.10 22.53
N ILE A 71 -14.51 -1.20 22.21
CA ILE A 71 -13.08 -1.52 22.17
C ILE A 71 -12.23 -0.34 22.61
N ASN A 72 -11.23 -0.62 23.46
CA ASN A 72 -10.12 0.30 23.67
C ASN A 72 -9.08 0.04 22.57
N ILE A 73 -8.83 1.01 21.69
CA ILE A 73 -7.89 0.84 20.58
C ILE A 73 -6.48 0.45 21.07
N ALA A 74 -6.06 0.94 22.24
CA ALA A 74 -4.77 0.62 22.83
C ALA A 74 -4.67 -0.85 23.28
N SER A 75 -5.78 -1.52 23.61
CA SER A 75 -5.75 -2.94 23.98
C SER A 75 -5.57 -3.85 22.77
N THR A 76 -5.66 -3.37 21.53
CA THR A 76 -5.52 -4.21 20.33
C THR A 76 -4.18 -4.97 20.28
N ILE A 77 -3.14 -4.40 20.90
CA ILE A 77 -1.79 -4.96 20.95
C ILE A 77 -1.47 -5.73 22.24
N THR A 78 -2.39 -5.77 23.22
CA THR A 78 -2.18 -6.49 24.47
C THR A 78 -2.81 -7.88 24.40
N PRO A 79 -2.22 -8.94 24.99
CA PRO A 79 -2.84 -10.26 25.05
C PRO A 79 -4.25 -10.19 25.69
N PRO A 80 -5.21 -11.01 25.24
CA PRO A 80 -5.14 -12.04 24.18
C PRO A 80 -5.54 -11.53 22.78
N ASN A 81 -5.33 -10.24 22.48
CA ASN A 81 -5.89 -9.62 21.27
C ASN A 81 -5.18 -9.99 19.97
N LYS A 82 -5.87 -9.77 18.86
CA LYS A 82 -5.49 -10.24 17.51
C LYS A 82 -4.25 -9.55 16.93
N ALA A 83 -3.82 -8.42 17.50
CA ALA A 83 -2.63 -7.68 17.08
C ALA A 83 -1.50 -7.72 18.14
N GLN A 84 -1.44 -8.75 19.00
CA GLN A 84 -0.38 -8.87 20.02
C GLN A 84 1.04 -8.99 19.44
N SER A 85 1.20 -9.43 18.19
CA SER A 85 2.50 -9.48 17.49
C SER A 85 3.11 -8.10 17.23
N PHE A 86 2.33 -7.04 17.47
CA PHE A 86 2.75 -5.64 17.35
C PHE A 86 3.18 -5.04 18.70
N TYR A 87 3.20 -5.83 19.77
CA TYR A 87 3.87 -5.49 21.02
C TYR A 87 5.33 -5.09 20.71
N ASP A 88 5.81 -4.01 21.33
CA ASP A 88 7.10 -3.33 21.06
C ASP A 88 7.27 -2.66 19.68
N LYS A 89 6.27 -2.70 18.80
CA LYS A 89 6.29 -2.04 17.48
C LYS A 89 5.29 -0.88 17.36
N VAL A 90 4.24 -0.91 18.18
CA VAL A 90 3.17 0.07 18.21
C VAL A 90 3.00 0.55 19.65
N PHE A 91 3.01 1.87 19.84
CA PHE A 91 2.86 2.50 21.14
C PHE A 91 1.68 3.45 21.12
N PHE A 92 0.81 3.36 22.12
CA PHE A 92 -0.32 4.25 22.31
C PHE A 92 0.00 5.19 23.47
N THR A 93 0.18 6.48 23.16
CA THR A 93 0.38 7.52 24.19
C THR A 93 -0.92 8.29 24.35
N PRO A 94 -1.58 8.21 25.51
CA PRO A 94 -2.78 9.00 25.79
C PRO A 94 -2.48 10.48 25.68
N PHE A 95 -3.42 11.27 25.16
CA PHE A 95 -3.33 12.73 25.22
C PHE A 95 -4.67 13.37 25.57
N SER A 96 -4.58 14.42 26.38
CA SER A 96 -5.68 15.29 26.77
C SER A 96 -5.28 16.74 26.51
N GLY A 97 -5.68 17.30 25.36
CA GLY A 97 -5.44 18.71 25.05
C GLY A 97 -5.12 18.99 23.59
N SER A 98 -4.61 20.20 23.34
CA SER A 98 -4.18 20.66 22.02
C SER A 98 -2.83 20.03 21.68
N LEU A 99 -2.81 19.10 20.73
CA LEU A 99 -1.57 18.61 20.14
C LEU A 99 -1.17 19.46 18.95
N SER A 100 0.15 19.64 18.79
CA SER A 100 0.70 20.11 17.52
C SER A 100 0.31 19.13 16.43
N VAL A 101 -0.27 19.64 15.34
CA VAL A 101 -0.73 18.84 14.20
C VAL A 101 0.45 18.04 13.64
N ILE A 102 0.34 16.70 13.61
CA ILE A 102 1.27 15.85 12.87
C ILE A 102 1.25 16.37 11.42
N PRO A 103 2.41 16.82 10.88
CA PRO A 103 2.45 17.35 9.53
C PRO A 103 1.85 16.34 8.55
N THR A 104 0.89 16.82 7.75
CA THR A 104 0.24 15.98 6.75
C THR A 104 1.30 15.46 5.79
N ARG A 105 1.39 14.14 5.69
CA ARG A 105 2.21 13.50 4.66
C ARG A 105 1.32 13.12 3.50
N THR A 106 1.66 13.56 2.29
CA THR A 106 1.03 13.14 1.04
C THR A 106 1.48 11.72 0.70
N LEU A 107 0.94 10.75 1.43
CA LEU A 107 1.19 9.34 1.26
C LEU A 107 -0.07 8.66 0.72
N THR A 108 0.12 7.77 -0.24
CA THR A 108 -0.97 7.02 -0.88
C THR A 108 -1.21 5.71 -0.13
N ASP A 109 -2.46 5.42 0.25
CA ASP A 109 -2.83 4.11 0.79
C ASP A 109 -2.80 3.07 -0.33
N HIS A 110 -1.98 2.03 -0.16
CA HIS A 110 -1.78 0.99 -1.16
C HIS A 110 -2.87 -0.09 -1.04
N VAL A 111 -4.11 0.29 -1.32
CA VAL A 111 -5.28 -0.59 -1.33
C VAL A 111 -5.34 -1.44 -2.60
N SER A 112 -5.68 -2.71 -2.44
CA SER A 112 -5.91 -3.64 -3.55
C SER A 112 -6.98 -3.13 -4.54
N ARG A 113 -6.83 -3.50 -5.81
CA ARG A 113 -7.69 -3.14 -6.97
C ARG A 113 -7.79 -1.66 -7.30
N LYS A 114 -7.11 -0.78 -6.56
CA LYS A 114 -6.95 0.62 -6.94
C LYS A 114 -5.89 0.77 -8.03
N THR A 115 -5.89 1.94 -8.65
CA THR A 115 -4.99 2.27 -9.75
C THR A 115 -3.94 3.26 -9.29
N TYR A 116 -2.70 3.06 -9.73
CA TYR A 116 -1.55 3.87 -9.37
C TYR A 116 -0.70 4.16 -10.59
N PHE A 117 0.06 5.25 -10.53
CA PHE A 117 1.29 5.35 -11.31
C PHE A 117 2.43 4.72 -10.51
N ILE A 118 3.38 4.09 -11.19
CA ILE A 118 4.60 3.56 -10.57
C ILE A 118 5.75 4.48 -10.98
N ARG A 119 6.47 5.03 -10.00
CA ARG A 119 7.59 5.96 -10.25
C ARG A 119 8.82 5.62 -9.43
N SER A 120 9.98 6.06 -9.90
CA SER A 120 11.25 5.89 -9.17
C SER A 120 11.23 6.74 -7.91
N ALA A 121 11.61 6.16 -6.78
CA ALA A 121 11.70 6.87 -5.51
C ALA A 121 12.93 7.81 -5.46
N VAL A 122 13.99 7.47 -6.18
CA VAL A 122 15.21 8.29 -6.31
C VAL A 122 15.08 9.37 -7.39
N SER A 123 14.24 9.15 -8.41
CA SER A 123 13.95 10.12 -9.47
C SER A 123 12.44 10.26 -9.68
N PRO A 124 11.74 11.09 -8.86
CA PRO A 124 10.27 11.17 -8.84
C PRO A 124 9.61 11.67 -10.13
N THR A 125 10.39 12.11 -11.12
CA THR A 125 9.95 12.48 -12.47
C THR A 125 9.91 11.29 -13.42
N THR A 126 10.52 10.15 -13.06
CA THR A 126 10.65 8.96 -13.90
C THR A 126 9.57 7.94 -13.55
N PHE A 127 8.70 7.63 -14.51
CA PHE A 127 7.55 6.75 -14.35
C PHE A 127 7.65 5.50 -15.22
N TRP A 128 6.98 4.43 -14.80
CA TRP A 128 6.69 3.31 -15.67
C TRP A 128 5.69 3.71 -16.75
N TYR A 129 6.00 3.34 -17.98
CA TYR A 129 5.21 3.57 -19.17
C TYR A 129 5.19 2.31 -20.02
N VAL A 130 4.02 1.96 -20.55
CA VAL A 130 3.89 0.87 -21.52
C VAL A 130 3.91 1.46 -22.92
N ASN A 131 4.96 1.14 -23.67
CA ASN A 131 5.14 1.64 -25.03
C ASN A 131 4.27 0.92 -26.06
N SER A 132 4.36 1.33 -27.33
CA SER A 132 3.62 0.74 -28.45
C SER A 132 3.88 -0.77 -28.62
N LYS A 133 5.10 -1.22 -28.28
CA LYS A 133 5.53 -2.63 -28.32
C LYS A 133 5.11 -3.45 -27.09
N LYS A 134 4.27 -2.87 -26.21
CA LYS A 134 3.78 -3.50 -24.97
C LYS A 134 4.88 -3.82 -23.95
N ASN A 135 6.06 -3.20 -24.08
CA ASN A 135 7.12 -3.30 -23.08
C ASN A 135 6.93 -2.23 -22.01
N VAL A 136 7.28 -2.56 -20.76
CA VAL A 136 7.36 -1.58 -19.68
C VAL A 136 8.72 -0.92 -19.74
N VAL A 137 8.71 0.37 -20.02
CA VAL A 137 9.89 1.24 -20.06
C VAL A 137 9.72 2.37 -19.07
N THR A 138 10.78 3.14 -18.89
CA THR A 138 10.76 4.36 -18.10
C THR A 138 10.52 5.57 -18.99
N SER A 139 9.83 6.58 -18.47
CA SER A 139 9.63 7.86 -19.17
C SER A 139 9.51 9.01 -18.17
N GLN A 140 9.97 10.19 -18.57
CA GLN A 140 9.82 11.42 -17.80
C GLN A 140 8.60 12.26 -18.22
N THR A 141 8.04 11.97 -19.40
CA THR A 141 6.94 12.74 -20.01
C THR A 141 5.66 11.94 -20.16
N ARG A 142 5.76 10.61 -20.11
CA ARG A 142 4.64 9.67 -20.22
C ARG A 142 4.57 8.80 -18.98
N ARG A 143 3.38 8.28 -18.70
CA ARG A 143 3.11 7.39 -17.56
C ARG A 143 1.89 6.53 -17.84
N THR A 144 1.94 5.28 -17.40
CA THR A 144 0.80 4.35 -17.50
C THR A 144 0.19 4.14 -16.12
N ARG A 145 -1.15 4.13 -16.04
CA ARG A 145 -1.85 3.70 -14.81
C ARG A 145 -1.93 2.19 -14.76
N PHE A 146 -1.57 1.63 -13.62
CA PHE A 146 -1.64 0.21 -13.33
C PHE A 146 -2.64 -0.05 -12.22
N ARG A 147 -3.44 -1.10 -12.35
CA ARG A 147 -4.24 -1.62 -11.26
C ARG A 147 -3.42 -2.68 -10.53
N ILE A 148 -3.35 -2.57 -9.21
CA ILE A 148 -2.55 -3.46 -8.37
C ILE A 148 -3.51 -4.20 -7.46
N SER A 149 -3.49 -5.52 -7.50
CA SER A 149 -4.37 -6.36 -6.70
C SER A 149 -3.61 -7.53 -6.10
N PHE A 150 -4.20 -8.20 -5.11
CA PHE A 150 -3.68 -9.50 -4.67
C PHE A 150 -3.57 -10.48 -5.84
N ALA A 151 -2.53 -11.30 -5.81
CA ALA A 151 -2.32 -12.35 -6.79
C ALA A 151 -3.40 -13.45 -6.68
N ASP A 152 -3.79 -13.74 -5.44
CA ASP A 152 -4.92 -14.60 -5.13
C ASP A 152 -6.23 -13.86 -5.43
N ASN A 153 -7.14 -14.51 -6.15
CA ASN A 153 -8.45 -13.96 -6.50
C ASN A 153 -9.42 -13.86 -5.31
N ASP A 154 -8.89 -13.75 -4.09
CA ASP A 154 -9.67 -13.61 -2.88
C ASP A 154 -10.42 -12.26 -2.91
N LYS A 155 -11.72 -12.34 -3.21
CA LYS A 155 -12.60 -11.16 -3.30
C LYS A 155 -12.73 -10.45 -1.96
N ASP A 156 -12.52 -11.16 -0.85
CA ASP A 156 -12.65 -10.62 0.51
C ASP A 156 -11.47 -9.72 0.88
N LYS A 157 -10.41 -9.70 0.06
CA LYS A 157 -9.27 -8.80 0.23
C LYS A 157 -9.33 -7.59 -0.69
N SER A 158 -10.40 -7.39 -1.46
CA SER A 158 -10.46 -6.36 -2.51
C SER A 158 -10.29 -4.91 -2.03
N ASN A 159 -10.54 -4.62 -0.74
CA ASN A 159 -10.38 -3.29 -0.15
C ASN A 159 -9.32 -3.25 0.95
N ASN A 160 -8.47 -4.27 1.03
CA ASN A 160 -7.45 -4.33 2.07
C ASN A 160 -6.17 -3.60 1.63
N ILE A 161 -5.49 -2.97 2.60
CA ILE A 161 -4.16 -2.35 2.41
C ILE A 161 -3.12 -3.43 2.21
N MET A 162 -2.46 -3.44 1.06
CA MET A 162 -1.36 -4.34 0.71
C MET A 162 -0.15 -4.09 1.62
N ILE A 163 0.46 -5.17 2.09
CA ILE A 163 1.68 -5.17 2.90
C ILE A 163 2.78 -5.97 2.21
N ASP A 164 4.02 -5.80 2.65
CA ASP A 164 5.23 -6.29 1.96
C ASP A 164 5.23 -7.80 1.64
N THR A 165 4.62 -8.60 2.51
CA THR A 165 4.55 -10.06 2.37
C THR A 165 3.54 -10.53 1.32
N ASP A 166 2.62 -9.65 0.91
CA ASP A 166 1.53 -9.98 0.00
C ASP A 166 2.06 -10.30 -1.41
N GLY A 167 1.48 -11.33 -2.03
CA GLY A 167 1.61 -11.57 -3.46
C GLY A 167 0.65 -10.67 -4.24
N ILE A 168 1.11 -10.04 -5.29
CA ILE A 168 0.34 -9.08 -6.10
C ILE A 168 0.38 -9.41 -7.59
N LYS A 169 -0.61 -8.88 -8.31
CA LYS A 169 -0.66 -8.76 -9.75
C LYS A 169 -0.72 -7.29 -10.15
N ILE A 170 -0.03 -6.97 -11.23
CA ILE A 170 0.00 -5.65 -11.83
C ILE A 170 -0.71 -5.77 -13.18
N THR A 171 -1.86 -5.14 -13.34
CA THR A 171 -2.62 -5.10 -14.61
C THR A 171 -2.65 -3.69 -15.15
N LEU A 172 -2.93 -3.54 -16.44
CA LEU A 172 -3.25 -2.22 -16.98
C LEU A 172 -4.56 -1.72 -16.37
N ALA A 173 -4.63 -0.40 -16.10
CA ALA A 173 -5.88 0.21 -15.66
C ALA A 173 -6.87 0.47 -16.81
N TYR A 174 -6.38 0.45 -18.06
CA TYR A 174 -7.23 0.54 -19.25
C TYR A 174 -7.87 -0.82 -19.53
N GLU A 175 -9.12 -0.96 -19.08
CA GLU A 175 -10.22 -1.82 -19.59
C GLU A 175 -11.15 -2.22 -18.44
N ASP A 176 -11.95 -1.27 -17.93
CA ASP A 176 -13.13 -1.62 -17.11
C ASP A 176 -14.33 -2.05 -17.99
N TRP A 177 -14.19 -2.03 -19.32
CA TRP A 177 -15.27 -2.31 -20.28
C TRP A 177 -15.06 -3.58 -21.13
N CYS A 178 -13.83 -4.04 -21.32
CA CYS A 178 -13.57 -5.34 -21.93
C CYS A 178 -13.39 -6.34 -20.78
N ARG A 179 -14.27 -7.33 -20.66
CA ARG A 179 -14.24 -8.36 -19.60
C ARG A 179 -12.98 -9.24 -19.57
N ASP A 180 -11.94 -8.88 -20.32
CA ASP A 180 -10.72 -9.63 -20.44
C ASP A 180 -9.63 -9.00 -19.55
N ASN A 181 -9.77 -9.21 -18.23
CA ASN A 181 -8.74 -8.94 -17.21
C ASN A 181 -7.43 -9.75 -17.44
N SER A 182 -7.18 -10.26 -18.64
CA SER A 182 -6.01 -11.09 -18.93
C SER A 182 -4.74 -10.26 -19.07
N THR A 183 -4.80 -8.98 -19.47
CA THR A 183 -3.54 -8.24 -19.71
C THR A 183 -2.89 -7.75 -18.41
N SER A 184 -1.73 -8.31 -18.11
CA SER A 184 -0.95 -8.09 -16.89
C SER A 184 0.53 -7.99 -17.19
N ILE A 185 1.28 -7.40 -16.25
CA ILE A 185 2.73 -7.32 -16.35
C ILE A 185 3.31 -8.71 -16.14
N PHE A 186 4.14 -9.11 -17.09
CA PHE A 186 4.86 -10.36 -17.11
C PHE A 186 6.36 -10.07 -17.14
N ALA A 187 7.11 -10.69 -16.24
CA ALA A 187 8.56 -10.70 -16.27
C ALA A 187 9.03 -11.84 -17.19
N GLN A 188 9.72 -11.47 -18.27
CA GLN A 188 10.29 -12.42 -19.23
C GLN A 188 11.48 -13.19 -18.63
N ALA A 189 11.98 -14.18 -19.37
CA ALA A 189 13.11 -14.99 -18.94
C ALA A 189 14.40 -14.17 -18.71
N ASP A 190 14.55 -13.04 -19.42
CA ASP A 190 15.64 -12.08 -19.25
C ASP A 190 15.35 -11.00 -18.19
N GLY A 191 14.22 -11.12 -17.49
CA GLY A 191 13.72 -10.18 -16.50
C GLY A 191 12.94 -9.00 -17.08
N THR A 192 13.00 -8.73 -18.38
CA THR A 192 12.32 -7.55 -18.96
C THR A 192 10.81 -7.63 -18.76
N LEU A 193 10.20 -6.51 -18.41
CA LEU A 193 8.77 -6.44 -18.16
C LEU A 193 8.00 -6.13 -19.45
N SER A 194 6.97 -6.91 -19.74
CA SER A 194 6.03 -6.69 -20.85
C SER A 194 4.60 -6.97 -20.45
N VAL A 195 3.64 -6.50 -21.25
CA VAL A 195 2.20 -6.76 -21.04
C VAL A 195 1.81 -8.03 -21.79
N GLN A 196 1.27 -9.02 -21.08
CA GLN A 196 0.84 -10.31 -21.62
C GLN A 196 -0.49 -10.78 -21.01
N LYS A 197 -1.14 -11.79 -21.62
CA LYS A 197 -2.42 -12.37 -21.14
C LYS A 197 -2.32 -13.13 -19.80
N ASN A 198 -1.11 -13.50 -19.40
CA ASN A 198 -0.85 -14.14 -18.12
C ASN A 198 0.28 -13.38 -17.44
N GLY A 199 0.00 -12.85 -16.26
CA GLY A 199 0.94 -12.00 -15.53
C GLY A 199 1.81 -12.80 -14.58
N THR A 200 2.95 -12.22 -14.26
CA THR A 200 3.79 -12.71 -13.16
C THR A 200 3.17 -12.29 -11.83
N ASN A 201 3.18 -13.20 -10.86
CA ASN A 201 2.89 -12.83 -9.48
C ASN A 201 4.15 -12.20 -8.88
N PHE A 202 4.04 -10.95 -8.46
CA PHE A 202 5.12 -10.23 -7.79
C PHE A 202 4.88 -10.23 -6.28
N LYS A 203 5.87 -9.84 -5.49
CA LYS A 203 5.66 -9.47 -4.09
C LYS A 203 5.45 -7.97 -3.99
N PHE A 204 4.59 -7.52 -3.07
CA PHE A 204 4.39 -6.09 -2.88
C PHE A 204 5.68 -5.37 -2.47
N ARG A 205 6.52 -6.05 -1.67
CA ARG A 205 7.87 -5.56 -1.31
C ARG A 205 8.82 -5.37 -2.49
N ASP A 206 8.55 -5.95 -3.66
CA ASP A 206 9.44 -5.85 -4.83
C ASP A 206 9.66 -4.38 -5.25
N PHE A 207 8.69 -3.51 -4.99
CA PHE A 207 8.80 -2.06 -5.18
C PHE A 207 9.79 -1.41 -4.19
N LYS A 208 9.86 -1.89 -2.95
CA LYS A 208 10.66 -1.28 -1.87
C LYS A 208 12.07 -1.87 -1.75
N GLU A 209 12.22 -3.17 -1.97
CA GLU A 209 13.50 -3.89 -1.84
C GLU A 209 14.43 -3.63 -3.03
N GLY A 210 13.98 -2.88 -4.02
CA GLY A 210 14.80 -2.54 -5.17
C GLY A 210 14.98 -3.74 -6.07
N THR A 211 13.90 -4.38 -6.51
CA THR A 211 14.03 -5.56 -7.37
C THR A 211 13.63 -5.30 -8.82
N PHE A 212 13.49 -4.02 -9.16
CA PHE A 212 13.25 -3.54 -10.52
C PHE A 212 14.37 -2.57 -10.89
N GLU A 213 15.07 -2.85 -11.99
CA GLU A 213 16.18 -2.06 -12.50
C GLU A 213 15.81 -1.37 -13.81
N MET A 214 16.37 -0.17 -14.04
CA MET A 214 16.34 0.48 -15.35
C MET A 214 17.53 0.02 -16.19
N LYS A 215 17.28 -0.76 -17.25
CA LYS A 215 18.33 -1.25 -18.15
C LYS A 215 18.26 -0.56 -19.51
N GLU A 216 19.40 -0.16 -20.04
CA GLU A 216 19.49 0.33 -21.41
C GLU A 216 18.98 -0.75 -22.37
N ILE A 217 18.05 -0.38 -23.23
CA ILE A 217 17.58 -1.26 -24.30
C ILE A 217 18.63 -1.15 -25.40
N ALA A 218 19.29 -2.27 -25.73
CA ALA A 218 20.05 -2.33 -26.97
C ALA A 218 19.09 -2.00 -28.11
N THR A 219 19.20 -0.80 -28.67
CA THR A 219 18.29 -0.27 -29.67
C THR A 219 18.31 -1.24 -30.84
N VAL A 220 17.29 -2.10 -30.95
CA VAL A 220 17.07 -2.83 -32.20
C VAL A 220 16.62 -1.76 -33.18
N MET A 221 17.56 -1.34 -34.02
CA MET A 221 17.32 -0.37 -35.10
C MET A 221 16.03 -0.76 -35.84
N GLY A 222 15.03 0.12 -35.81
CA GLY A 222 13.76 -0.09 -36.51
C GLY A 222 12.54 -0.03 -35.61
N ASP A 223 12.22 1.15 -35.08
CA ASP A 223 10.85 1.65 -35.13
C ASP A 223 10.82 3.14 -34.85
N ASP A 224 10.12 3.84 -35.73
CA ASP A 224 10.13 5.29 -35.95
C ASP A 224 9.34 6.09 -34.90
N CYS A 225 9.19 5.53 -33.69
CA CYS A 225 8.51 6.15 -32.58
C CYS A 225 9.54 6.25 -31.46
N GLY A 226 10.17 7.43 -31.30
CA GLY A 226 11.18 7.75 -30.27
C GLY A 226 10.66 7.65 -28.82
N ASP A 227 10.16 6.48 -28.44
CA ASP A 227 9.91 6.06 -27.06
C ASP A 227 11.25 5.68 -26.44
N ASP A 228 12.14 6.67 -26.35
CA ASP A 228 13.44 6.60 -25.68
C ASP A 228 13.19 6.45 -24.18
N GLY A 229 13.31 5.22 -23.70
CA GLY A 229 13.14 4.88 -22.30
C GLY A 229 13.94 3.63 -21.97
N LYS A 230 14.56 3.59 -20.79
CA LYS A 230 15.22 2.38 -20.30
C LYS A 230 14.16 1.31 -20.02
N ALA A 231 14.40 0.06 -20.38
CA ALA A 231 13.53 -1.04 -20.00
C ALA A 231 13.48 -1.17 -18.49
N VAL A 232 12.30 -1.47 -17.95
CA VAL A 232 12.19 -1.93 -16.57
C VAL A 232 12.38 -3.44 -16.57
N VAL A 233 13.31 -3.92 -15.74
CA VAL A 233 13.71 -5.32 -15.66
C VAL A 233 13.51 -5.79 -14.22
N LYS A 234 12.87 -6.95 -14.02
CA LYS A 234 12.84 -7.66 -12.74
C LYS A 234 14.18 -8.34 -12.51
N THR A 235 14.79 -8.03 -11.38
CA THR A 235 16.12 -8.51 -10.97
C THR A 235 16.11 -8.93 -9.50
N THR A 236 17.27 -9.32 -8.97
CA THR A 236 17.49 -9.54 -7.53
C THR A 236 17.86 -8.26 -6.78
N GLU A 237 18.47 -7.30 -7.49
CA GLU A 237 18.90 -5.99 -6.98
C GLU A 237 18.63 -4.91 -8.04
N GLY A 238 18.39 -3.68 -7.61
CA GLY A 238 17.76 -2.66 -8.44
C GLY A 238 17.29 -1.48 -7.60
N GLU A 239 16.36 -0.71 -8.15
CA GLU A 239 15.98 0.60 -7.62
C GLU A 239 14.65 0.56 -6.87
N VAL A 240 14.50 1.46 -5.91
CA VAL A 240 13.24 1.62 -5.16
C VAL A 240 12.22 2.35 -6.05
N TRP A 241 11.03 1.77 -6.12
CA TRP A 241 9.86 2.31 -6.81
C TRP A 241 8.71 2.52 -5.82
N GLU A 242 7.84 3.46 -6.14
CA GLU A 242 6.66 3.74 -5.31
C GLU A 242 5.40 3.89 -6.14
N LEU A 243 4.28 3.53 -5.52
CA LEU A 243 2.95 3.69 -6.10
C LEU A 243 2.36 5.03 -5.65
N VAL A 244 1.98 5.85 -6.63
CA VAL A 244 1.42 7.20 -6.43
C VAL A 244 0.09 7.40 -7.12
#